data_AF-A0A381RQ42-F1
#
_entry.id   AF-A0A381RQ42-F1
#
_cell.length_a   1.000
_cell.length_b   1.000
_cell.length_c   1.000
_cell.angle_alpha   90.00
_cell.angle_beta   90.00
_cell.angle_gamma   90.00
#
_symmetry.space_group_name_H-M   'P 1'
#
loop_
_entity.id
_entity.type
_entity.pdbx_description
1 polymer ?
#
loop_
_entity_poly.entity_id
_entity_poly.type
_entity_poly.pdbx_seq_one_letter_code
_entity_poly.pdbx_strand_id
1 'polypeptide(L)'
;MTSIKPGYITLSIFAAVLLLFAPLVSVGAQQEKTAGAGRGVNVIAGPHAVNVVVINSNLAAGLLQMALFITDANTGETVPNARVVLKANNDDQDYEGWATALNSPAMPERFDVRMNLGSTGEWTIDVDVSSSLGKGGARALTLDVPALKRYTSGSLVFFGVFAAMMVGLAYLFWSVKRQNRRRKATQEEPLA
;
A
#
# COMPACT_ATOMS: atom_id res chain seq x y z
N MET A 1 35.32 42.95 18.07
CA MET A 1 35.83 41.68 17.50
C MET A 1 35.31 40.51 18.33
N THR A 2 34.20 39.89 17.91
CA THR A 2 33.61 38.73 18.60
C THR A 2 34.17 37.45 18.01
N SER A 3 35.10 36.82 18.73
CA SER A 3 35.65 35.50 18.38
C SER A 3 34.57 34.44 18.55
N ILE A 4 34.01 33.96 17.44
CA ILE A 4 33.13 32.79 17.42
C ILE A 4 34.05 31.58 17.54
N LYS A 5 33.92 30.81 18.62
CA LYS A 5 34.75 29.62 18.85
C LYS A 5 34.54 28.61 17.72
N PRO A 6 35.60 28.22 16.99
CA PRO A 6 35.48 27.45 15.74
C PRO A 6 34.85 26.06 15.91
N GLY A 7 34.93 25.49 17.11
CA GLY A 7 34.42 24.14 17.41
C GLY A 7 32.89 23.96 17.30
N TYR A 8 32.10 25.02 17.48
CA TYR A 8 30.63 24.93 17.36
C TYR A 8 30.16 25.13 15.92
N ILE A 9 30.91 25.90 15.12
CA ILE A 9 30.65 26.09 13.69
C ILE A 9 30.96 24.78 12.96
N THR A 10 32.09 24.14 13.25
CA THR A 10 32.46 22.86 12.64
C THR A 10 31.47 21.76 12.97
N LEU A 11 30.95 21.68 14.20
CA LEU A 11 29.93 20.69 14.58
C LEU A 11 28.58 20.93 13.86
N SER A 12 28.18 22.19 13.69
CA SER A 12 26.94 22.56 13.00
C SER A 12 27.03 22.30 11.49
N ILE A 13 28.19 22.57 10.88
CA ILE A 13 28.47 22.24 9.48
C ILE A 13 28.52 20.72 9.31
N PHE A 14 29.12 19.99 10.23
CA PHE A 14 29.19 18.52 10.17
C PHE A 14 27.78 17.89 10.27
N ALA A 15 26.92 18.40 11.16
CA ALA A 15 25.52 17.97 11.26
C ALA A 15 24.71 18.31 10.01
N ALA A 16 24.93 19.49 9.40
CA ALA A 16 24.29 19.87 8.15
C ALA A 16 24.76 19.00 6.97
N VAL A 17 26.05 18.66 6.91
CA VAL A 17 26.61 17.74 5.89
C VAL A 17 26.09 16.31 6.10
N LEU A 18 25.95 15.84 7.35
CA LEU A 18 25.35 14.53 7.64
C LEU A 18 23.86 14.45 7.23
N LEU A 19 23.13 15.56 7.29
CA LEU A 19 21.75 15.68 6.78
C LEU A 19 21.67 15.67 5.25
N LEU A 20 22.70 16.18 4.56
CA LEU A 20 22.81 16.13 3.10
C LEU A 20 23.27 14.75 2.59
N PHE A 21 23.88 13.94 3.45
CA PHE A 21 24.22 12.52 3.20
C PHE A 21 23.19 11.53 3.74
N ALA A 22 21.95 11.98 4.01
CA ALA A 22 20.86 11.03 4.20
C ALA A 22 20.77 10.15 2.94
N PRO A 23 20.83 8.80 3.06
CA PRO A 23 20.65 7.95 1.90
C PRO A 23 19.30 8.32 1.27
N LEU A 24 19.33 8.65 -0.02
CA LEU A 24 18.16 8.59 -0.90
C LEU A 24 17.67 7.15 -0.87
N VAL A 25 16.97 6.77 0.19
CA VAL A 25 16.24 5.50 0.22
C VAL A 25 15.11 5.73 -0.75
N SER A 26 15.37 5.37 -2.02
CA SER A 26 14.41 5.33 -3.09
C SER A 26 13.13 4.73 -2.50
N VAL A 27 12.06 5.53 -2.51
CA VAL A 27 10.70 5.02 -2.29
C VAL A 27 10.43 4.16 -3.52
N GLY A 28 10.92 2.92 -3.46
CA GLY A 28 10.50 1.89 -4.39
C GLY A 28 9.02 1.69 -4.12
N ALA A 29 8.17 2.32 -4.93
CA ALA A 29 6.81 1.86 -5.12
C ALA A 29 6.94 0.35 -5.31
N GLN A 30 6.34 -0.41 -4.40
CA GLN A 30 6.42 -1.87 -4.40
C GLN A 30 5.88 -2.31 -5.75
N GLN A 31 6.78 -2.58 -6.69
CA GLN A 31 6.42 -3.00 -8.03
C GLN A 31 5.90 -4.41 -7.84
N GLU A 32 4.57 -4.46 -7.69
CA GLU A 32 3.80 -5.67 -7.69
C GLU A 32 4.27 -6.46 -8.91
N LYS A 33 5.01 -7.53 -8.64
CA LYS A 33 5.29 -8.53 -9.64
C LYS A 33 3.94 -9.11 -9.98
N THR A 34 3.30 -8.54 -10.99
CA THR A 34 1.99 -8.94 -11.47
C THR A 34 2.07 -10.44 -11.70
N ALA A 35 1.49 -11.19 -10.78
CA ALA A 35 1.39 -12.63 -10.91
C ALA A 35 0.43 -12.87 -12.08
N GLY A 36 1.01 -13.09 -13.27
CA GLY A 36 0.26 -13.57 -14.42
C GLY A 36 -0.62 -12.56 -15.15
N ALA A 37 -0.07 -11.41 -15.56
CA ALA A 37 -0.62 -10.68 -16.70
C ALA A 37 -0.45 -11.54 -17.98
N GLY A 38 -1.39 -12.47 -18.23
CA GLY A 38 -1.45 -13.23 -19.49
C GLY A 38 -1.83 -14.71 -19.41
N ARG A 39 -1.99 -15.30 -18.22
CA ARG A 39 -2.51 -16.68 -18.09
C ARG A 39 -3.68 -16.68 -17.13
N GLY A 40 -4.88 -16.53 -17.69
CA GLY A 40 -6.10 -16.81 -16.94
C GLY A 40 -6.12 -18.26 -16.46
N VAL A 41 -6.85 -18.50 -15.38
CA VAL A 41 -7.04 -19.83 -14.80
C VAL A 41 -8.30 -20.44 -15.40
N ASN A 42 -8.17 -21.62 -16.00
CA ASN A 42 -9.30 -22.38 -16.52
C ASN A 42 -9.82 -23.32 -15.45
N VAL A 43 -11.11 -23.24 -15.17
CA VAL A 43 -11.80 -24.06 -14.16
C VAL A 43 -13.10 -24.59 -14.75
N ILE A 44 -13.49 -25.81 -14.37
CA ILE A 44 -14.76 -26.42 -14.77
C ILE A 44 -15.77 -26.25 -13.63
N ALA A 45 -16.84 -25.50 -13.87
CA ALA A 45 -17.93 -25.24 -12.95
C ALA A 45 -19.22 -25.91 -13.47
N GLY A 46 -19.35 -27.20 -13.16
CA GLY A 46 -20.43 -28.04 -13.71
C GLY A 46 -20.33 -28.16 -15.23
N PRO A 47 -21.38 -27.81 -16.01
CA PRO A 47 -21.34 -27.89 -17.47
C PRO A 47 -20.58 -26.72 -18.13
N HIS A 48 -20.04 -25.79 -17.35
CA HIS A 48 -19.36 -24.60 -17.86
C HIS A 48 -17.84 -24.71 -17.68
N ALA A 49 -17.09 -24.37 -18.72
CA ALA A 49 -15.68 -24.03 -18.60
C ALA A 49 -15.56 -22.52 -18.41
N VAL A 50 -14.83 -22.10 -17.37
CA VAL A 50 -14.66 -20.71 -16.97
C VAL A 50 -13.17 -20.37 -17.04
N ASN A 51 -12.82 -19.40 -17.88
CA ASN A 51 -11.49 -18.81 -17.91
C ASN A 51 -11.51 -17.51 -17.11
N VAL A 52 -10.76 -17.46 -16.01
CA VAL A 52 -10.70 -16.30 -15.12
C VAL A 52 -9.41 -15.55 -15.33
N VAL A 53 -9.50 -14.31 -15.80
CA VAL A 53 -8.36 -13.43 -16.09
C VAL A 53 -8.36 -12.26 -15.11
N VAL A 54 -7.29 -12.12 -14.33
CA VAL A 54 -7.10 -10.95 -13.46
C VAL A 54 -6.62 -9.77 -14.32
N ILE A 55 -7.39 -8.69 -14.36
CA ILE A 55 -7.10 -7.49 -15.18
C ILE A 55 -6.26 -6.50 -14.38
N ASN A 56 -6.67 -6.25 -13.13
CA ASN A 56 -5.97 -5.35 -12.23
C ASN A 56 -6.14 -5.89 -10.81
N SER A 57 -5.01 -6.09 -10.16
CA SER A 57 -4.88 -6.59 -8.81
C SER A 57 -4.25 -5.52 -7.93
N ASN A 58 -4.85 -4.33 -7.78
CA ASN A 58 -4.40 -3.43 -6.71
C ASN A 58 -4.87 -3.95 -5.34
N LEU A 59 -4.33 -5.12 -4.98
CA LEU A 59 -4.68 -5.90 -3.80
C LEU A 59 -4.29 -5.14 -2.54
N ALA A 60 -3.22 -4.34 -2.59
CA ALA A 60 -2.86 -3.43 -1.51
C ALA A 60 -3.99 -2.44 -1.17
N ALA A 61 -4.79 -2.01 -2.15
CA ALA A 61 -5.99 -1.20 -1.93
C ALA A 61 -7.26 -2.02 -1.66
N GLY A 62 -7.16 -3.35 -1.59
CA GLY A 62 -8.28 -4.28 -1.49
C GLY A 62 -9.06 -4.44 -2.80
N LEU A 63 -8.67 -3.83 -3.92
CA LEU A 63 -9.47 -3.86 -5.14
C LEU A 63 -9.03 -4.99 -6.07
N LEU A 64 -9.97 -5.87 -6.42
CA LEU A 64 -9.77 -6.92 -7.41
C LEU A 64 -10.70 -6.69 -8.62
N GLN A 65 -10.10 -6.62 -9.81
CA GLN A 65 -10.82 -6.56 -11.08
C GLN A 65 -10.45 -7.74 -11.99
N MET A 66 -11.46 -8.45 -12.48
CA MET A 66 -11.31 -9.65 -13.30
C MET A 66 -12.22 -9.62 -14.52
N ALA A 67 -11.85 -10.37 -15.56
CA ALA A 67 -12.71 -10.77 -16.67
C ALA A 67 -12.87 -12.29 -16.63
N LEU A 68 -14.09 -12.75 -16.82
CA LEU A 68 -14.45 -14.15 -16.92
C LEU A 68 -14.95 -14.42 -18.34
N PHE A 69 -14.51 -15.52 -18.92
CA PHE A 69 -15.02 -16.03 -20.19
C PHE A 69 -15.68 -17.38 -19.93
N ILE A 70 -16.92 -17.54 -20.40
CA ILE A 70 -17.74 -18.70 -20.10
C ILE A 70 -18.06 -19.42 -21.40
N THR A 71 -17.66 -20.69 -21.45
CA THR A 71 -17.97 -21.58 -22.55
C THR A 71 -18.62 -22.86 -22.04
N ASP A 72 -19.35 -23.54 -22.90
CA ASP A 72 -19.78 -24.92 -22.66
C ASP A 72 -18.53 -25.82 -22.54
N ALA A 73 -18.45 -26.62 -21.48
CA ALA A 73 -17.30 -27.49 -21.22
C ALA A 73 -17.17 -28.65 -22.23
N ASN A 74 -18.27 -29.04 -22.88
CA ASN A 74 -18.32 -30.15 -23.84
C ASN A 74 -18.09 -29.67 -25.27
N THR A 75 -18.70 -28.55 -25.66
CA THR A 75 -18.67 -28.06 -27.05
C THR A 75 -17.67 -26.92 -27.27
N GLY A 76 -17.30 -26.19 -26.21
CA GLY A 76 -16.46 -24.99 -26.29
C GLY A 76 -17.19 -23.74 -26.78
N GLU A 77 -18.50 -23.81 -27.01
CA GLU A 77 -19.29 -22.65 -27.46
C GLU A 77 -19.49 -21.62 -26.34
N THR A 78 -19.49 -20.34 -26.70
CA THR A 78 -19.72 -19.25 -25.75
C THR A 78 -21.13 -19.29 -25.16
N VAL A 79 -21.24 -19.02 -23.85
CA VAL A 79 -22.52 -18.95 -23.13
C VAL A 79 -22.83 -17.49 -22.72
N PRO A 80 -23.46 -16.68 -23.59
CA PRO A 80 -23.64 -15.24 -23.35
C PRO A 80 -24.70 -14.90 -22.29
N ASN A 81 -25.67 -15.79 -22.05
CA ASN A 81 -26.77 -15.57 -21.10
C ASN A 81 -26.54 -16.25 -19.73
N ALA A 82 -25.28 -16.47 -19.35
CA ALA A 82 -24.95 -17.00 -18.05
C ALA A 82 -25.11 -15.93 -16.96
N ARG A 83 -25.63 -16.34 -15.79
CA ARG A 83 -25.55 -15.58 -14.54
C ARG A 83 -24.40 -16.14 -13.73
N VAL A 84 -23.45 -15.27 -13.40
CA VAL A 84 -22.27 -15.62 -12.61
C VAL A 84 -22.23 -14.84 -11.33
N VAL A 85 -22.04 -15.56 -10.23
CA VAL A 85 -21.80 -15.01 -8.90
C VAL A 85 -20.43 -15.49 -8.43
N LEU A 86 -19.69 -14.63 -7.76
CA LEU A 86 -18.41 -14.97 -7.17
C LEU A 86 -18.50 -14.76 -5.67
N LYS A 87 -17.96 -15.72 -4.93
CA LYS A 87 -17.76 -15.64 -3.48
C LYS A 87 -16.27 -15.56 -3.21
N ALA A 88 -15.86 -14.53 -2.49
CA ALA A 88 -14.52 -14.37 -1.96
C ALA A 88 -14.54 -14.69 -0.47
N ASN A 89 -13.59 -15.47 0.02
CA ASN A 89 -13.50 -15.84 1.40
C ASN A 89 -12.06 -15.74 1.92
N ASN A 90 -11.91 -15.23 3.13
CA ASN A 90 -10.67 -15.20 3.90
C ASN A 90 -10.95 -15.88 5.25
N ASP A 91 -10.64 -17.17 5.31
CA ASP A 91 -10.92 -18.03 6.46
C ASP A 91 -10.16 -17.58 7.72
N ASP A 92 -8.96 -17.00 7.56
CA ASP A 92 -8.13 -16.56 8.69
C ASP A 92 -8.66 -15.31 9.39
N GLN A 93 -9.44 -14.50 8.68
CA GLN A 93 -9.95 -13.21 9.17
C GLN A 93 -11.48 -13.18 9.31
N ASP A 94 -12.17 -14.31 9.08
CA ASP A 94 -13.64 -14.41 9.03
C ASP A 94 -14.28 -13.36 8.11
N TYR A 95 -13.66 -13.09 6.95
CA TYR A 95 -14.15 -12.11 5.98
C TYR A 95 -14.69 -12.78 4.72
N GLU A 96 -15.88 -12.35 4.30
CA GLU A 96 -16.49 -12.77 3.04
C GLU A 96 -16.81 -11.57 2.13
N GLY A 97 -16.70 -11.78 0.82
CA GLY A 97 -17.09 -10.83 -0.21
C GLY A 97 -17.92 -11.51 -1.28
N TRP A 98 -18.88 -10.78 -1.86
CA TRP A 98 -19.73 -11.27 -2.93
C TRP A 98 -19.66 -10.31 -4.12
N ALA A 99 -19.63 -10.86 -5.33
CA ALA A 99 -19.72 -10.08 -6.55
C ALA A 99 -20.55 -10.80 -7.61
N THR A 100 -21.16 -10.02 -8.50
CA THR A 100 -21.84 -10.55 -9.69
C THR A 100 -21.03 -10.16 -10.91
N ALA A 101 -20.79 -11.10 -11.81
CA ALA A 101 -20.13 -10.79 -13.07
C ALA A 101 -21.14 -10.19 -14.05
N LEU A 102 -20.77 -9.09 -14.69
CA LEU A 102 -21.62 -8.37 -15.62
C LEU A 102 -21.13 -8.61 -17.04
N ASN A 103 -22.02 -9.07 -17.92
CA ASN A 103 -21.70 -9.24 -19.34
C ASN A 103 -21.39 -7.86 -19.96
N SER A 104 -20.33 -7.78 -20.77
CA SER A 104 -19.98 -6.61 -21.54
C SER A 104 -20.75 -6.60 -22.87
N PRO A 105 -21.65 -5.63 -23.13
CA PRO A 105 -22.45 -5.62 -24.36
C PRO A 105 -21.63 -5.60 -25.66
N ALA A 106 -20.40 -5.09 -25.61
CA ALA A 106 -19.49 -5.04 -26.75
C ALA A 106 -18.72 -6.35 -26.98
N MET A 107 -18.66 -7.24 -25.98
CA MET A 107 -18.00 -8.55 -26.02
C MET A 107 -18.85 -9.55 -25.23
N PRO A 108 -19.89 -10.15 -25.84
CA PRO A 108 -20.85 -11.01 -25.17
C PRO A 108 -20.26 -12.24 -24.48
N GLU A 109 -19.06 -12.66 -24.89
CA GLU A 109 -18.27 -13.71 -24.27
C GLU A 109 -17.60 -13.32 -22.94
N ARG A 110 -17.58 -12.02 -22.60
CA ARG A 110 -16.81 -11.48 -21.48
C ARG A 110 -17.72 -10.96 -20.38
N PHE A 111 -17.42 -11.40 -19.15
CA PHE A 111 -18.08 -10.96 -17.94
C PHE A 111 -17.07 -10.25 -17.03
N ASP A 112 -17.29 -8.97 -16.76
CA ASP A 112 -16.43 -8.18 -15.89
C ASP A 112 -16.88 -8.27 -14.43
N VAL A 113 -15.91 -8.42 -13.53
CA VAL A 113 -16.12 -8.49 -12.09
C VAL A 113 -15.26 -7.46 -11.41
N ARG A 114 -15.86 -6.79 -10.42
CA ARG A 114 -15.15 -5.94 -9.46
C ARG A 114 -15.58 -6.30 -8.06
N MET A 115 -14.60 -6.50 -7.18
CA MET A 115 -14.85 -6.78 -5.77
C MET A 115 -13.82 -6.06 -4.89
N ASN A 116 -14.22 -5.82 -3.65
CA ASN A 116 -13.35 -5.28 -2.61
C ASN A 116 -13.05 -6.38 -1.58
N LEU A 117 -11.78 -6.61 -1.32
CA LEU A 117 -11.22 -7.54 -0.35
C LEU A 117 -10.92 -6.74 0.92
N GLY A 118 -11.74 -6.94 1.96
CA GLY A 118 -11.76 -6.09 3.15
C GLY A 118 -10.60 -6.31 4.13
N SER A 119 -9.74 -7.29 3.89
CA SER A 119 -8.66 -7.70 4.78
C SER A 119 -7.43 -8.18 4.01
N THR A 120 -6.31 -8.23 4.71
CA THR A 120 -5.03 -8.75 4.21
C THR A 120 -4.93 -10.26 4.47
N GLY A 121 -4.06 -10.95 3.74
CA GLY A 121 -3.83 -12.39 3.84
C GLY A 121 -4.41 -13.16 2.67
N GLU A 122 -4.55 -14.47 2.85
CA GLU A 122 -4.99 -15.37 1.78
C GLU A 122 -6.50 -15.28 1.54
N TRP A 123 -6.87 -15.16 0.28
CA TRP A 123 -8.24 -15.09 -0.20
C TRP A 123 -8.49 -16.18 -1.22
N THR A 124 -9.58 -16.91 -1.01
CA THR A 124 -10.08 -17.91 -1.94
C THR A 124 -11.28 -17.36 -2.68
N ILE A 125 -11.27 -17.44 -4.01
CA ILE A 125 -12.37 -17.02 -4.87
C ILE A 125 -13.04 -18.25 -5.47
N ASP A 126 -14.32 -18.41 -5.20
CA ASP A 126 -15.18 -19.42 -5.79
C ASP A 126 -16.13 -18.76 -6.82
N VAL A 127 -16.41 -19.45 -7.91
CA VAL A 127 -17.29 -19.01 -9.00
C VAL A 127 -18.47 -19.94 -9.12
N ASP A 128 -19.68 -19.38 -9.12
CA ASP A 128 -20.93 -20.07 -9.34
C ASP A 128 -21.57 -19.58 -10.65
N VAL A 129 -21.75 -20.49 -11.59
CA VAL A 129 -22.31 -20.21 -12.92
C VAL A 129 -23.66 -20.89 -13.07
N SER A 130 -24.63 -20.15 -13.58
CA SER A 130 -25.96 -20.66 -13.92
C SER A 130 -26.39 -20.20 -15.30
N SER A 131 -26.85 -21.12 -16.14
CA SER A 131 -27.36 -20.85 -17.50
C SER A 131 -28.42 -21.87 -17.90
N SER A 132 -28.85 -21.86 -19.17
CA SER A 132 -29.70 -22.91 -19.75
C SER A 132 -29.03 -24.30 -19.76
N LEU A 133 -27.70 -24.38 -19.68
CA LEU A 133 -26.96 -25.64 -19.61
C LEU A 133 -27.01 -26.29 -18.21
N GLY A 134 -27.40 -25.53 -17.18
CA GLY A 134 -27.47 -25.98 -15.80
C GLY A 134 -26.79 -25.03 -14.83
N LYS A 135 -26.43 -25.54 -13.65
CA LYS A 135 -25.73 -24.80 -12.59
C LYS A 135 -24.47 -25.57 -12.18
N GLY A 136 -23.41 -24.85 -11.84
CA GLY A 136 -22.18 -25.44 -11.31
C GLY A 136 -21.31 -24.40 -10.62
N GLY A 137 -20.62 -24.84 -9.57
CA GLY A 137 -19.69 -24.02 -8.80
C GLY A 137 -18.30 -24.64 -8.79
N ALA A 138 -17.27 -23.81 -8.75
CA ALA A 138 -15.89 -24.27 -8.62
C ALA A 138 -14.98 -23.20 -8.00
N ARG A 139 -13.86 -23.66 -7.43
CA ARG A 139 -12.79 -22.76 -6.95
C ARG A 139 -12.03 -22.18 -8.12
N ALA A 140 -12.11 -20.87 -8.28
CA ALA A 140 -11.53 -20.15 -9.40
C ALA A 140 -10.04 -19.88 -9.21
N LEU A 141 -9.68 -19.23 -8.09
CA LEU A 141 -8.30 -18.85 -7.82
C LEU A 141 -8.08 -18.53 -6.34
N THR A 142 -6.81 -18.47 -5.95
CA THR A 142 -6.35 -18.05 -4.62
C THR A 142 -5.41 -16.87 -4.77
N LEU A 143 -5.56 -15.85 -3.93
CA LEU A 143 -4.78 -14.61 -3.94
C LEU A 143 -4.23 -14.33 -2.55
N ASP A 144 -3.05 -13.75 -2.46
CA ASP A 144 -2.52 -13.21 -1.20
C ASP A 144 -2.59 -11.68 -1.24
N VAL A 145 -3.36 -11.08 -0.33
CA VAL A 145 -3.51 -9.64 -0.19
C VAL A 145 -2.45 -9.12 0.79
N PRO A 146 -1.43 -8.38 0.31
CA PRO A 146 -0.32 -8.00 1.16
C PRO A 146 -0.74 -7.00 2.23
N ALA A 147 -0.26 -7.21 3.46
CA ALA A 147 -0.38 -6.20 4.50
C ALA A 147 0.43 -4.95 4.11
N LEU A 148 -0.22 -3.77 4.14
CA LEU A 148 0.48 -2.51 4.00
C LEU A 148 1.44 -2.38 5.18
N LYS A 149 2.74 -2.54 4.92
CA LYS A 149 3.79 -2.19 5.88
C LYS A 149 3.71 -0.70 6.15
N ARG A 150 2.98 -0.31 7.18
CA ARG A 150 2.92 1.06 7.68
C ARG A 150 4.26 1.36 8.34
N TYR A 151 5.26 1.73 7.55
CA TYR A 151 6.57 2.11 8.06
C TYR A 151 6.43 3.34 8.96
N THR A 152 6.57 3.14 10.26
CA THR A 152 6.67 4.19 11.29
C THR A 152 8.02 4.91 11.25
N SER A 153 8.94 4.54 10.36
CA SER A 153 10.27 5.15 10.26
C SER A 153 10.24 6.66 10.00
N GLY A 154 9.23 7.17 9.27
CA GLY A 154 9.11 8.60 9.01
C GLY A 154 8.85 9.45 10.26
N SER A 155 8.06 8.94 11.22
CA SER A 155 7.78 9.68 12.46
C SER A 155 9.00 9.71 13.38
N LEU A 156 9.81 8.64 13.42
CA LEU A 156 11.03 8.60 14.24
C LEU A 156 12.06 9.64 13.80
N VAL A 157 12.28 9.78 12.48
CA VAL A 157 13.18 10.79 11.93
C VAL A 157 12.66 12.19 12.24
N PHE A 158 11.35 12.44 12.08
CA PHE A 158 10.74 13.70 12.43
C PHE A 158 10.94 14.05 13.92
N PHE A 159 10.69 13.11 14.82
CA PHE A 159 10.91 13.30 16.26
C PHE A 159 12.39 13.58 16.57
N GLY A 160 13.32 12.90 15.89
CA GLY A 160 14.76 13.13 16.05
C GLY A 160 15.17 14.55 15.64
N VAL A 161 14.75 15.00 14.45
CA VAL A 161 15.04 16.36 13.95
C VAL A 161 14.38 17.41 14.85
N PHE A 162 13.13 17.20 15.25
CA PHE A 162 12.40 18.10 16.13
C PHE A 162 13.07 18.24 17.51
N ALA A 163 13.49 17.13 18.11
CA ALA A 163 14.22 17.13 19.38
C ALA A 163 15.56 17.89 19.27
N ALA A 164 16.31 17.67 18.18
CA ALA A 164 17.55 18.39 17.93
C ALA A 164 17.33 19.91 17.81
N MET A 165 16.28 20.34 17.10
CA MET A 165 15.90 21.75 17.01
C MET A 165 15.54 22.34 18.38
N MET A 166 14.77 21.62 19.20
CA MET A 166 14.40 22.07 20.55
C MET A 166 15.61 22.23 21.46
N VAL A 167 16.57 21.31 21.42
CA VAL A 167 17.83 21.43 22.17
C VAL A 167 18.63 22.63 21.69
N GLY A 168 18.69 22.87 20.38
CA GLY A 168 19.34 24.06 19.80
C GLY A 168 18.74 25.37 20.33
N LEU A 169 17.41 25.47 20.34
CA LEU A 169 16.69 26.64 20.88
C LEU A 169 16.94 26.83 22.37
N ALA A 170 16.84 25.78 23.17
CA ALA A 170 17.10 25.83 24.61
C ALA A 170 18.54 26.29 24.91
N TYR A 171 19.51 25.80 24.15
CA TYR A 171 20.91 26.22 24.27
C TYR A 171 21.09 27.70 23.93
N LEU A 172 20.47 28.17 22.84
CA LEU A 172 20.55 29.56 22.42
C LEU A 172 19.96 30.49 23.49
N PHE A 173 18.81 30.12 24.06
CA PHE A 173 18.16 30.85 25.13
C PHE A 173 19.05 30.94 26.39
N TRP A 174 19.65 29.81 26.79
CA TRP A 174 20.55 29.76 27.93
C TRP A 174 21.82 30.59 27.72
N SER A 175 22.39 30.53 26.51
CA SER A 175 23.58 31.29 26.11
C SER A 175 23.34 32.79 26.16
N VAL A 176 22.22 33.27 25.59
CA VAL A 176 21.83 34.69 25.62
C VAL A 176 21.59 35.17 27.06
N LYS A 177 20.86 34.40 27.87
CA LYS A 177 20.61 34.72 29.28
C LYS A 177 21.92 34.84 30.07
N ARG A 178 22.88 33.95 29.82
CA ARG A 178 24.20 33.96 30.45
C ARG A 178 25.04 35.17 30.03
N GLN A 179 25.03 35.54 28.76
CA GLN A 179 25.74 36.73 28.27
C GLN A 179 25.13 38.02 28.82
N ASN A 180 23.80 38.14 28.87
CA ASN A 180 23.14 39.31 29.44
C ASN A 180 23.42 39.47 30.95
N ARG A 181 23.48 38.37 31.71
CA ARG A 181 23.89 38.42 33.12
C ARG A 181 25.33 38.94 33.29
N ARG A 182 26.26 38.50 32.43
CA ARG A 182 27.65 38.97 32.47
C ARG A 182 27.78 40.46 32.13
N ARG A 183 27.03 40.93 31.14
CA ARG A 183 27.03 42.35 30.76
C ARG A 183 26.49 43.27 31.87
N LYS A 184 25.48 42.82 32.61
CA LYS A 184 24.95 43.56 33.77
C LYS A 184 25.96 43.62 34.92
N ALA A 185 26.61 42.51 35.25
CA ALA A 185 27.63 42.49 36.30
C ALA A 185 28.84 43.39 36.01
N THR A 186 29.24 43.54 34.75
CA THR A 186 30.33 44.46 34.35
C THR A 186 29.90 45.94 34.29
N GLN A 187 28.59 46.23 34.23
CA GLN A 187 28.07 47.60 34.32
C GLN A 187 27.83 48.06 35.77
N GLU A 188 27.79 47.13 36.72
CA GLU A 188 27.57 47.40 38.15
C GLU A 188 28.87 47.56 38.97
N GLU A 189 30.04 47.60 38.32
CA GLU A 189 31.30 48.11 38.92
C GLU A 189 31.50 49.59 38.53
N PRO A 190 30.91 50.56 39.24
CA PRO A 190 31.41 51.92 39.23
C PRO A 190 32.66 52.00 40.13
N LEU A 191 33.65 52.72 39.62
CA LEU A 191 34.91 53.09 40.27
C LEU A 191 34.76 53.33 41.79
N ALA A 192 35.49 52.54 42.58
CA ALA A 192 35.91 52.87 43.94
C ALA A 192 37.39 52.49 44.10
#